data_AF-S4S3K8-F1
#
_entry.id   AF-S4S3K8-F1
#
_cell.length_a   1.000
_cell.length_b   1.000
_cell.length_c   1.000
_cell.angle_alpha   90.00
_cell.angle_beta   90.00
_cell.angle_gamma   90.00
#
_symmetry.space_group_name_H-M   'P 1'
#
loop_
_entity.id
_entity.type
_entity.pdbx_description
1 polymer ?
#
loop_
_entity_poly.entity_id
_entity_poly.type
_entity_poly.pdbx_seq_one_letter_code
_entity_poly.pdbx_strand_id
1 'polypeptide(L)' 'IEILKLDDEEADSPLGPYTGAGTIFGVTGGVMEAAVRSAYYLITKKELADVNFKPVRGLDGVKEAEVDFGNGTKIRI' A
#
# COMPACT_ATOMS: atom_id res chain seq x y z
N ILE A 1 15.84 -27.78 7.16
CA ILE A 1 16.37 -26.41 7.09
C ILE A 1 15.83 -25.66 8.31
N GLU A 2 16.71 -25.16 9.18
CA GLU A 2 16.32 -24.33 10.32
C GLU A 2 16.25 -22.87 9.88
N ILE A 3 15.04 -22.40 9.55
CA ILE A 3 14.82 -21.07 8.93
C ILE A 3 15.42 -19.93 9.77
N LEU A 4 15.38 -20.03 11.10
CA LEU A 4 15.84 -18.98 12.03
C LEU A 4 17.37 -18.87 12.16
N LYS A 5 18.14 -19.80 11.57
CA LYS A 5 19.61 -19.81 11.61
C LYS A 5 20.25 -19.46 10.26
N LEU A 6 19.44 -19.10 9.27
CA LEU A 6 19.92 -18.65 7.97
C LEU A 6 20.25 -17.16 8.04
N ASP A 7 21.28 -16.77 7.30
CA ASP A 7 21.58 -15.36 7.06
C ASP A 7 20.55 -14.78 6.08
N ASP A 8 20.26 -13.48 6.20
CA ASP A 8 19.40 -12.77 5.25
C ASP A 8 20.09 -12.65 3.89
N GLU A 9 19.37 -12.95 2.82
CA GLU A 9 19.85 -12.82 1.43
C GLU A 9 18.90 -11.92 0.63
N GLU A 10 19.45 -11.13 -0.28
CA GLU A 10 18.66 -10.29 -1.19
C GLU A 10 18.11 -11.10 -2.37
N ALA A 11 16.93 -10.70 -2.86
CA ALA A 11 16.36 -11.30 -4.07
C ALA A 11 17.14 -10.88 -5.33
N ASP A 12 17.14 -11.75 -6.33
CA ASP A 12 17.87 -11.53 -7.59
C ASP A 12 17.37 -10.30 -8.37
N SER A 13 18.32 -9.55 -8.95
CA SER A 13 18.05 -8.43 -9.86
C SER A 13 17.84 -8.92 -11.30
N PRO A 14 16.93 -8.32 -12.10
CA PRO A 14 16.26 -7.03 -11.89
C PRO A 14 14.85 -7.09 -11.28
N LEU A 15 14.34 -8.29 -10.98
CA LEU A 15 12.93 -8.48 -10.57
C LEU A 15 12.72 -8.55 -9.06
N GLY A 16 13.78 -8.64 -8.27
CA GLY A 16 13.76 -8.65 -6.81
C GLY A 16 13.36 -7.33 -6.13
N PRO A 17 13.67 -6.12 -6.67
CA PRO A 17 13.29 -4.87 -6.03
C PRO A 17 11.77 -4.71 -5.92
N TYR A 18 11.28 -4.42 -4.71
CA TYR A 18 9.88 -4.12 -4.42
C TYR A 18 9.74 -2.83 -3.62
N THR A 19 8.53 -2.25 -3.62
CA THR A 19 8.23 -1.05 -2.82
C THR A 19 7.38 -1.40 -1.60
N GLY A 20 7.37 -0.52 -0.59
CA GLY A 20 6.49 -0.69 0.57
C GLY A 20 4.99 -0.75 0.25
N ALA A 21 4.58 -0.30 -0.95
CA ALA A 21 3.22 -0.51 -1.44
C ALA A 21 2.99 -1.98 -1.88
N GLY A 22 3.98 -2.63 -2.51
CA GLY A 22 3.91 -4.05 -2.86
C GLY A 22 3.94 -4.96 -1.63
N THR A 23 4.71 -4.59 -0.61
CA THR A 23 4.84 -5.37 0.65
C THR A 23 3.51 -5.57 1.36
N ILE A 24 2.59 -4.60 1.29
CA ILE A 24 1.31 -4.66 2.02
C ILE A 24 0.20 -5.42 1.28
N PHE A 25 0.42 -5.96 0.07
CA PHE A 25 -0.64 -6.64 -0.68
C PHE A 25 -1.22 -7.86 0.05
N GLY A 26 -0.44 -8.50 0.91
CA GLY A 26 -0.84 -9.71 1.64
C GLY A 26 -1.82 -9.50 2.82
N VAL A 27 -2.14 -8.25 3.18
CA VAL A 27 -3.08 -7.94 4.27
C VAL A 27 -4.39 -7.36 3.74
N THR A 28 -5.50 -7.63 4.42
CA THR A 28 -6.82 -7.09 4.04
C THR A 28 -6.80 -5.56 4.02
N GLY A 29 -7.05 -4.97 2.85
CA GLY A 29 -7.03 -3.53 2.60
C GLY A 29 -5.70 -3.00 2.05
N GLY A 30 -4.64 -3.81 2.00
CA GLY A 30 -3.33 -3.37 1.54
C GLY A 30 -3.24 -3.15 0.02
N VAL A 31 -3.96 -3.94 -0.79
CA VAL A 31 -4.07 -3.71 -2.23
C VAL A 31 -4.77 -2.37 -2.52
N MET A 32 -5.83 -2.06 -1.78
CA MET A 32 -6.55 -0.80 -1.92
C MET A 32 -5.68 0.38 -1.48
N GLU A 33 -4.97 0.25 -0.35
CA GLU A 33 -4.01 1.24 0.13
C GLU A 33 -2.91 1.52 -0.92
N ALA A 34 -2.37 0.49 -1.56
CA ALA A 34 -1.39 0.66 -2.63
C ALA A 34 -1.98 1.36 -3.87
N ALA A 35 -3.18 0.96 -4.30
CA ALA A 35 -3.85 1.55 -5.45
C ALA A 35 -4.13 3.05 -5.25
N VAL A 36 -4.59 3.44 -4.06
CA VAL A 36 -4.89 4.83 -3.72
C VAL A 36 -3.61 5.68 -3.66
N ARG A 37 -2.51 5.16 -3.09
CA ARG A 37 -1.21 5.85 -3.08
C ARG A 37 -0.75 6.18 -4.51
N SER A 38 -0.86 5.22 -5.43
CA SER A 38 -0.51 5.42 -6.84
C SER A 38 -1.48 6.38 -7.54
N ALA A 39 -2.79 6.21 -7.36
CA ALA A 39 -3.80 7.08 -7.96
C ALA A 39 -3.63 8.55 -7.52
N TYR A 40 -3.32 8.79 -6.25
CA TYR A 40 -3.11 10.14 -5.72
C TYR A 40 -1.96 10.85 -6.43
N TYR A 41 -0.81 10.20 -6.57
CA TYR A 41 0.32 10.76 -7.30
C TYR A 41 -0.01 10.99 -8.79
N LEU A 42 -0.69 10.03 -9.43
CA LEU A 42 -1.03 10.14 -10.84
C LEU A 42 -1.94 11.35 -11.14
N ILE A 43 -2.89 11.64 -10.25
CA ILE A 43 -3.88 12.73 -10.37
C ILE A 43 -3.30 14.07 -9.92
N THR A 44 -2.68 14.12 -8.74
CA THR A 44 -2.24 15.39 -8.12
C THR A 44 -0.84 15.82 -8.56
N LYS A 45 -0.06 14.89 -9.14
CA LYS A 45 1.39 15.03 -9.39
C LYS A 45 2.20 15.41 -8.15
N LYS A 46 1.64 15.20 -6.96
CA LYS A 46 2.27 15.45 -5.66
C LYS A 46 2.40 14.14 -4.91
N GLU A 47 3.46 14.01 -4.14
CA GLU A 47 3.59 12.89 -3.22
C GLU A 47 2.62 13.07 -2.04
N LEU A 48 2.06 11.95 -1.60
CA LEU A 48 1.15 11.91 -0.46
C LEU A 48 1.98 12.01 0.83
N ALA A 49 1.72 13.05 1.65
CA ALA A 49 2.51 13.31 2.85
C ALA A 49 2.34 12.24 3.96
N ASP A 50 1.14 11.64 4.07
CA ASP A 50 0.90 10.48 4.90
C ASP A 50 0.39 9.33 4.04
N VAL A 51 1.21 8.31 3.89
CA VAL A 51 0.90 7.12 3.11
C VAL A 51 0.04 6.11 3.89
N ASN A 52 -0.19 6.33 5.18
CA ASN A 52 -0.88 5.36 6.04
C ASN A 52 -2.40 5.49 5.96
N PHE A 53 -3.03 4.63 5.18
CA PHE A 53 -4.48 4.50 5.19
C PHE A 53 -4.92 3.53 6.28
N LYS A 54 -4.96 4.01 7.53
CA LYS A 54 -5.41 3.23 8.69
C LYS A 54 -6.85 2.70 8.59
N PRO A 55 -7.83 3.41 8.00
CA PRO A 55 -9.24 2.96 7.96
C PRO A 55 -9.48 1.66 7.19
N VAL A 56 -8.62 1.32 6.22
CA VAL A 56 -8.75 0.09 5.43
C VAL A 56 -8.03 -1.10 6.06
N ARG A 57 -7.27 -0.90 7.14
CA ARG A 57 -6.56 -1.96 7.88
C ARG A 57 -7.47 -2.53 8.98
N GLY A 58 -7.37 -3.83 9.24
CA GLY A 58 -8.17 -4.52 10.28
C GLY A 58 -8.96 -5.72 9.75
N LEU A 59 -9.63 -6.44 10.66
CA LEU A 59 -10.34 -7.70 10.39
C LEU A 59 -11.86 -7.54 10.23
N ASP A 60 -12.37 -6.30 10.20
CA ASP A 60 -13.80 -6.04 9.99
C ASP A 60 -14.25 -6.57 8.62
N GLY A 61 -15.43 -7.22 8.59
CA GLY A 61 -15.93 -7.95 7.43
C GLY A 61 -16.22 -7.09 6.20
N VAL A 62 -16.57 -5.81 6.39
CA VAL A 62 -16.70 -4.79 5.34
C VAL A 62 -16.10 -3.50 5.89
N LYS A 63 -15.23 -2.86 5.10
CA LYS A 63 -14.56 -1.61 5.46
C LYS A 63 -14.79 -0.60 4.35
N GLU A 64 -15.08 0.63 4.72
CA GLU A 64 -15.22 1.74 3.80
C GLU A 64 -14.42 2.94 4.32
N ALA A 65 -13.78 3.69 3.42
CA ALA A 65 -13.07 4.92 3.68
C ALA A 65 -13.30 5.93 2.54
N GLU A 66 -13.24 7.22 2.86
CA GLU A 66 -13.26 8.28 1.86
C GLU A 66 -11.89 8.95 1.83
N VAL A 67 -11.34 9.12 0.62
CA VAL A 67 -10.06 9.80 0.39
C VAL A 67 -10.29 11.00 -0.50
N ASP A 68 -9.92 12.18 0.00
CA ASP A 68 -9.95 13.43 -0.76
C ASP A 68 -8.61 13.68 -1.43
N PHE A 69 -8.63 13.90 -2.74
CA PHE A 69 -7.46 14.12 -3.56
C PHE A 69 -7.07 15.62 -3.63
N GLY A 70 -7.74 16.47 -2.84
CA GLY A 70 -7.45 17.90 -2.70
C GLY A 70 -7.88 18.74 -3.91
N ASN A 71 -8.52 18.14 -4.90
CA ASN A 71 -9.02 18.77 -6.13
C ASN A 71 -10.55 18.65 -6.26
N GLY A 72 -11.25 18.24 -5.18
CA GLY A 72 -12.70 17.98 -5.18
C GLY A 72 -13.08 16.56 -5.63
N THR A 73 -12.13 15.75 -6.09
CA THR A 73 -12.36 14.33 -6.37
C THR A 73 -12.24 13.53 -5.08
N LYS A 74 -13.38 13.04 -4.59
CA LYS A 74 -13.47 12.12 -3.47
C LYS A 74 -13.62 10.70 -3.98
N ILE A 75 -12.75 9.80 -3.52
CA ILE A 75 -12.84 8.37 -3.83
C ILE A 75 -13.30 7.65 -2.56
N ARG A 76 -14.41 6.92 -2.68
CA ARG A 76 -14.88 5.99 -1.65
C ARG A 76 -14.33 4.60 -1.97
N ILE A 77 -13.63 4.02 -1.00
CA ILE A 77 -12.93 2.74 -1.07
C ILE A 77 -13.36 1.83 0.06
#